data_AF-A0A0K6GSY4-F1
#
_entry.id   AF-A0A0K6GSY4-F1
#
_cell.length_a   1.000
_cell.length_b   1.000
_cell.length_c   1.000
_cell.angle_alpha   90.00
_cell.angle_beta   90.00
_cell.angle_gamma   90.00
#
_symmetry.space_group_name_H-M   'P 1'
#
loop_
_entity.id
_entity.type
_entity.pdbx_description
1 polymer ?
#
loop_
_entity_poly.entity_id
_entity_poly.type
_entity_poly.pdbx_seq_one_letter_code
_entity_poly.pdbx_strand_id
1 'polypeptide(L)'
;MNALLLAAMPLVLIDGNVPDIDHWLRIEPAIVAAVECRQALPLHVLDGIAPNAPGSWSLTPARSFTAFGLPVTRIELFIDPDGELGASYTAVIEKRSLEQVRKQLKLAGQRRRIGQLSADQPSAEVQVSCTVAATGQG
;
A
#
# COMPACT_ATOMS: atom_id res chain seq x y z
N MET A 1 -9.25 -33.22 38.06
CA MET A 1 -9.84 -33.40 36.72
C MET A 1 -9.78 -32.07 35.97
N ASN A 2 -9.15 -32.11 34.80
CA ASN A 2 -9.17 -31.18 33.66
C ASN A 2 -8.93 -29.68 33.88
N ALA A 3 -7.66 -29.27 33.79
CA ALA A 3 -7.30 -27.96 33.27
C ALA A 3 -7.52 -27.95 31.75
N LEU A 4 -8.53 -27.22 31.29
CA LEU A 4 -8.76 -26.95 29.88
C LEU A 4 -7.64 -26.03 29.37
N LEU A 5 -6.65 -26.60 28.70
CA LEU A 5 -5.73 -25.85 27.86
C LEU A 5 -6.52 -25.29 26.67
N LEU A 6 -6.81 -23.99 26.72
CA LEU A 6 -7.23 -23.23 25.55
C LEU A 6 -6.02 -23.11 24.63
N ALA A 7 -5.98 -23.95 23.60
CA ALA A 7 -5.05 -23.78 22.50
C ALA A 7 -5.36 -22.44 21.81
N ALA A 8 -4.53 -21.43 22.08
CA ALA A 8 -4.50 -20.22 21.28
C ALA A 8 -4.03 -20.61 19.88
N MET A 9 -4.99 -20.79 18.97
CA MET A 9 -4.70 -21.03 17.56
C MET A 9 -4.01 -19.77 17.03
N PRO A 10 -2.81 -19.87 16.43
CA PRO A 10 -2.22 -18.71 15.78
C PRO A 10 -3.13 -18.32 14.62
N LEU A 11 -3.79 -17.16 14.76
CA LEU A 11 -4.40 -16.46 13.64
C LEU A 11 -3.26 -16.15 12.67
N VAL A 12 -3.11 -16.97 11.62
CA VAL A 12 -2.34 -16.57 10.44
C VAL A 12 -3.18 -15.47 9.79
N LEU A 13 -2.91 -14.22 10.13
CA LEU A 13 -3.32 -13.07 9.32
C LEU A 13 -2.70 -13.32 7.94
N ILE A 14 -3.51 -13.80 7.00
CA ILE A 14 -3.11 -13.79 5.60
C ILE A 14 -3.05 -12.32 5.21
N ASP A 15 -1.82 -11.85 5.14
CA ASP A 15 -1.41 -10.47 4.95
C ASP A 15 -1.46 -10.17 3.44
N GLY A 16 -2.58 -9.60 3.01
CA GLY A 16 -2.84 -9.17 1.64
C GLY A 16 -3.52 -10.19 0.72
N ASN A 17 -4.42 -9.70 -0.14
CA ASN A 17 -4.94 -10.46 -1.28
C ASN A 17 -3.83 -10.53 -2.34
N VAL A 18 -3.45 -11.74 -2.74
CA VAL A 18 -2.54 -11.97 -3.88
C VAL A 18 -3.41 -12.04 -5.14
N PRO A 19 -3.39 -11.04 -6.04
CA PRO A 19 -4.11 -11.14 -7.30
C PRO A 19 -3.48 -12.24 -8.16
N ASP A 20 -4.29 -12.89 -8.99
CA ASP A 20 -3.77 -13.74 -10.06
C ASP A 20 -2.71 -13.00 -10.90
N ILE A 21 -1.72 -13.70 -11.44
CA ILE A 21 -0.57 -13.07 -12.10
C ILE A 21 -0.99 -12.25 -13.33
N ASP A 22 -1.95 -12.72 -14.14
CA ASP A 22 -2.43 -11.97 -15.30
C ASP A 22 -3.20 -10.71 -14.87
N HIS A 23 -3.93 -10.81 -13.76
CA HIS A 23 -4.57 -9.64 -13.16
C HIS A 23 -3.53 -8.65 -12.62
N TRP A 24 -2.54 -9.13 -11.87
CA TRP A 24 -1.46 -8.32 -11.31
C TRP A 24 -0.73 -7.53 -12.41
N LEU A 25 -0.35 -8.19 -13.51
CA LEU A 25 0.35 -7.55 -14.62
C LEU A 25 -0.42 -6.39 -15.26
N ARG A 26 -1.77 -6.44 -15.25
CA ARG A 26 -2.61 -5.35 -15.76
C ARG A 26 -2.62 -4.13 -14.83
N ILE A 27 -2.64 -4.35 -13.52
CA ILE A 27 -2.84 -3.29 -12.51
C ILE A 27 -1.52 -2.72 -12.00
N GLU A 28 -0.43 -3.49 -12.06
CA GLU A 28 0.89 -3.15 -11.54
C GLU A 28 1.36 -1.74 -11.94
N PRO A 29 1.26 -1.29 -13.21
CA PRO A 29 1.74 0.04 -13.59
C PRO A 29 0.98 1.17 -12.88
N ALA A 30 -0.33 1.00 -12.68
CA ALA A 30 -1.17 1.98 -12.00
C ALA A 30 -0.87 1.99 -10.50
N ILE A 31 -0.66 0.82 -9.89
CA ILE A 31 -0.24 0.71 -8.49
C ILE A 31 1.12 1.38 -8.27
N VAL A 32 2.11 1.16 -9.15
CA VAL A 32 3.40 1.86 -9.08
C VAL A 32 3.19 3.38 -9.13
N ALA A 33 2.39 3.87 -10.08
CA ALA A 33 2.16 5.30 -10.22
C ALA A 33 1.49 5.92 -8.97
N ALA A 34 0.58 5.19 -8.32
CA ALA A 34 -0.10 5.62 -7.11
C ALA A 34 0.81 5.62 -5.88
N VAL A 35 1.49 4.52 -5.61
CA VAL A 35 2.47 4.41 -4.51
C VAL A 35 3.60 5.41 -4.70
N GLU A 36 4.02 5.67 -5.95
CA GLU A 36 5.02 6.68 -6.25
C GLU A 36 4.50 8.13 -6.22
N CYS A 37 3.23 8.32 -5.88
CA CYS A 37 2.55 9.61 -5.79
C CYS A 37 2.57 10.41 -7.11
N ARG A 38 2.58 9.71 -8.24
CA ARG A 38 2.59 10.27 -9.59
C ARG A 38 1.19 10.43 -10.16
N GLN A 39 0.28 9.50 -9.86
CA GLN A 39 -1.09 9.50 -10.36
C GLN A 39 -2.04 8.84 -9.36
N ALA A 40 -3.26 9.37 -9.21
CA ALA A 40 -4.25 8.76 -8.32
C ALA A 40 -4.68 7.41 -8.90
N LEU A 41 -4.89 6.41 -8.06
CA LEU A 41 -5.34 5.09 -8.50
C LEU A 41 -6.84 5.14 -8.80
N PRO A 42 -7.28 4.93 -10.04
CA PRO A 42 -8.70 4.84 -10.34
C PRO A 42 -9.29 3.58 -9.71
N LEU A 43 -10.47 3.69 -9.10
CA LEU A 43 -11.09 2.57 -8.38
C LEU A 43 -11.31 1.32 -9.26
N HIS A 44 -11.66 1.51 -10.54
CA HIS A 44 -11.87 0.41 -11.50
C HIS A 44 -10.62 -0.44 -11.76
N VAL A 45 -9.42 0.04 -11.42
CA VAL A 45 -8.20 -0.76 -11.50
C VAL A 45 -8.25 -1.92 -10.51
N LEU A 46 -9.03 -1.80 -9.43
CA LEU A 46 -9.20 -2.83 -8.40
C LEU A 46 -10.42 -3.72 -8.66
N ASP A 47 -11.09 -3.59 -9.81
CA ASP A 47 -12.24 -4.42 -10.15
C ASP A 47 -11.89 -5.92 -10.12
N GLY A 48 -12.69 -6.70 -9.40
CA GLY A 48 -12.44 -8.13 -9.19
C GLY A 48 -11.44 -8.44 -8.07
N ILE A 49 -10.97 -7.43 -7.33
CA ILE A 49 -10.23 -7.59 -6.08
C ILE A 49 -11.16 -7.20 -4.92
N ALA A 50 -11.47 -8.18 -4.08
CA ALA A 50 -12.29 -7.93 -2.90
C ALA A 50 -11.55 -7.00 -1.91
N PRO A 51 -12.20 -5.94 -1.40
CA PRO A 51 -11.62 -5.10 -0.36
C PRO A 51 -11.56 -5.83 0.99
N ASN A 52 -10.58 -5.48 1.81
CA ASN A 52 -10.45 -5.97 3.19
C ASN A 52 -11.42 -5.24 4.14
N ALA A 53 -11.73 -3.99 3.83
CA ALA A 53 -12.71 -3.13 4.52
C ALA A 53 -13.20 -2.07 3.53
N PRO A 54 -14.28 -1.30 3.81
CA PRO A 54 -14.75 -0.25 2.91
C PRO A 54 -13.62 0.68 2.47
N GLY A 55 -13.43 0.81 1.14
CA GLY A 55 -12.37 1.63 0.55
C GLY A 55 -10.94 1.15 0.83
N SER A 56 -10.73 -0.05 1.37
CA SER A 56 -9.42 -0.51 1.83
C SER A 56 -9.02 -1.85 1.19
N TRP A 57 -7.81 -1.93 0.64
CA TRP A 57 -7.22 -3.15 0.08
C TRP A 57 -5.80 -3.35 0.59
N SER A 58 -5.50 -4.56 1.03
CA SER A 58 -4.16 -5.04 1.29
C SER A 58 -3.78 -5.98 0.15
N LEU A 59 -2.69 -5.70 -0.55
CA LEU A 59 -2.24 -6.44 -1.73
C LEU A 59 -0.82 -6.97 -1.52
N THR A 60 -0.62 -8.22 -1.88
CA THR A 60 0.70 -8.83 -1.95
C THR A 60 1.11 -8.91 -3.42
N PRO A 61 2.26 -8.32 -3.83
CA PRO A 61 2.73 -8.43 -5.19
C PRO A 61 2.88 -9.88 -5.65
N ALA A 62 2.31 -10.22 -6.82
CA ALA A 62 2.41 -11.58 -7.39
C ALA A 62 3.81 -11.91 -7.94
N ARG A 63 4.68 -10.89 -8.07
CA ARG A 63 6.09 -10.99 -8.48
C ARG A 63 6.92 -9.90 -7.81
N SER A 64 8.24 -9.91 -8.03
CA SER A 64 9.13 -8.83 -7.57
C SER A 64 8.59 -7.47 -8.00
N PHE A 65 8.31 -6.62 -7.02
CA PHE A 65 7.72 -5.31 -7.20
C PHE A 65 8.55 -4.26 -6.47
N THR A 66 8.70 -3.10 -7.10
CA THR A 66 9.46 -1.99 -6.53
C THR A 66 8.72 -0.68 -6.67
N ALA A 67 8.78 0.15 -5.64
CA ALA A 67 8.33 1.54 -5.68
C ALA A 67 9.50 2.45 -5.31
N PHE A 68 9.71 3.53 -6.07
CA PHE A 68 10.88 4.40 -5.96
C PHE A 68 12.22 3.68 -6.11
N GLY A 69 12.25 2.47 -6.68
CA GLY A 69 13.43 1.61 -6.72
C GLY A 69 13.72 0.86 -5.41
N LEU A 70 12.76 0.82 -4.48
CA LEU A 70 12.82 0.03 -3.25
C LEU A 70 11.98 -1.25 -3.40
N PRO A 71 12.47 -2.42 -2.95
CA PRO A 71 11.67 -3.64 -2.93
C PRO A 71 10.50 -3.52 -1.95
N VAL A 72 9.33 -4.01 -2.35
CA VAL A 72 8.08 -3.90 -1.59
C VAL A 72 7.54 -5.30 -1.31
N THR A 73 7.13 -5.55 -0.07
CA THR A 73 6.53 -6.82 0.35
C THR A 73 5.01 -6.79 0.34
N ARG A 74 4.42 -5.62 0.60
CA ARG A 74 2.97 -5.42 0.74
C ARG A 74 2.59 -4.01 0.34
N ILE A 75 1.37 -3.87 -0.18
CA ILE A 75 0.78 -2.59 -0.54
C ILE A 75 -0.55 -2.44 0.18
N GLU A 76 -0.72 -1.35 0.91
CA GLU A 76 -1.97 -0.96 1.54
C GLU A 76 -2.57 0.22 0.78
N LEU A 77 -3.78 0.06 0.30
CA LEU A 77 -4.53 1.06 -0.44
C LEU A 77 -5.73 1.48 0.38
N PHE A 78 -5.95 2.78 0.47
CA PHE A 78 -7.18 3.39 0.93
C PHE A 78 -7.68 4.36 -0.15
N ILE A 79 -8.91 4.19 -0.60
CA ILE A 79 -9.60 5.12 -1.50
C ILE A 79 -10.98 5.35 -0.89
N ASP A 80 -11.22 6.57 -0.44
CA ASP A 80 -12.50 6.93 0.14
C ASP A 80 -13.61 6.83 -0.92
N PRO A 81 -14.64 5.98 -0.72
CA PRO A 81 -15.70 5.82 -1.71
C PRO A 81 -16.60 7.06 -1.81
N ASP A 82 -16.69 7.85 -0.73
CA ASP A 82 -17.51 9.05 -0.64
C ASP A 82 -16.77 10.31 -1.12
N GLY A 83 -15.44 10.28 -1.20
CA GLY A 83 -14.59 11.35 -1.71
C GLY A 83 -14.24 12.46 -0.70
N GLU A 84 -14.67 12.33 0.54
CA GLU A 84 -14.48 13.28 1.64
C GLU A 84 -13.08 13.15 2.30
N LEU A 85 -12.56 11.92 2.40
CA LEU A 85 -11.29 11.62 3.09
C LEU A 85 -10.09 11.54 2.13
N GLY A 86 -10.33 11.48 0.82
CA GLY A 86 -9.29 11.35 -0.20
C GLY A 86 -8.76 9.93 -0.35
N ALA A 87 -7.44 9.78 -0.55
CA ALA A 87 -6.82 8.48 -0.77
C ALA A 87 -5.42 8.37 -0.14
N SER A 88 -5.04 7.15 0.22
CA SER A 88 -3.69 6.81 0.70
C SER A 88 -3.18 5.57 -0.02
N TYR A 89 -1.95 5.63 -0.50
CA TYR A 89 -1.27 4.50 -1.14
C TYR A 89 0.03 4.25 -0.41
N THR A 90 0.12 3.10 0.26
CA THR A 90 1.24 2.77 1.15
C THR A 90 1.96 1.52 0.64
N ALA A 91 3.29 1.59 0.55
CA ALA A 91 4.14 0.44 0.29
C ALA A 91 4.95 0.10 1.54
N VAL A 92 4.93 -1.17 1.91
CA VAL A 92 5.76 -1.77 2.96
C VAL A 92 7.07 -2.23 2.34
N ILE A 93 8.18 -1.66 2.80
CA ILE A 93 9.51 -1.81 2.20
C ILE A 93 10.26 -2.98 2.80
N GLU A 94 10.80 -3.85 1.95
CA GLU A 94 11.57 -5.01 2.39
C GLU A 94 12.94 -4.61 2.96
N LYS A 95 13.21 -4.97 4.22
CA LYS A 95 14.57 -5.03 4.83
C LYS A 95 15.43 -3.77 4.62
N ARG A 96 14.82 -2.58 4.71
CA ARG A 96 15.55 -1.29 4.67
C ARG A 96 15.39 -0.53 5.98
N SER A 97 16.36 0.33 6.30
CA SER A 97 16.20 1.28 7.40
C SER A 97 15.39 2.50 6.96
N LEU A 98 14.63 3.09 7.90
CA LEU A 98 13.83 4.28 7.63
C LEU A 98 14.67 5.45 7.10
N GLU A 99 15.90 5.62 7.60
CA GLU A 99 16.81 6.67 7.14
C GLU A 99 17.20 6.49 5.67
N GLN A 100 17.52 5.26 5.25
CA GLN A 100 17.84 4.95 3.85
C GLN A 100 16.66 5.25 2.93
N VAL A 101 15.46 4.84 3.33
CA VAL A 101 14.22 5.11 2.59
C VAL A 101 13.98 6.62 2.47
N ARG A 102 14.10 7.38 3.57
CA ARG A 102 13.95 8.84 3.55
C ARG A 102 14.97 9.53 2.62
N LYS A 103 16.22 9.06 2.59
CA LYS A 103 17.24 9.57 1.66
C LYS A 103 16.83 9.33 0.21
N GLN A 104 16.35 8.14 -0.11
CA GLN A 104 15.89 7.78 -1.45
C GLN A 104 14.66 8.60 -1.88
N LEU A 105 13.69 8.82 -0.96
CA LEU A 105 12.51 9.64 -1.24
C LEU A 105 12.83 11.12 -1.46
N LYS A 106 13.85 11.66 -0.78
CA LYS A 106 14.34 13.03 -1.04
C LYS A 106 14.85 13.18 -2.47
N LEU A 107 15.58 12.18 -2.98
CA LEU A 107 16.06 12.17 -4.36
C LEU A 107 14.90 12.04 -5.36
N ALA A 108 13.92 11.17 -5.07
CA ALA A 108 12.72 11.01 -5.89
C ALA A 108 11.77 12.23 -5.84
N GLY A 109 11.91 13.08 -4.81
CA GLY A 109 10.99 14.20 -4.54
C GLY A 109 11.17 15.47 -5.32
N GLN A 110 12.14 15.49 -6.22
CA GLN A 110 12.30 16.58 -7.18
C GLN A 110 11.26 16.54 -8.31
N ARG A 111 10.39 15.52 -8.35
CA ARG A 111 9.36 15.34 -9.38
C ARG A 111 7.99 15.84 -8.90
N ARG A 112 7.15 16.31 -9.83
CA ARG A 112 5.76 16.72 -9.56
C ARG A 112 4.99 15.53 -8.94
N ARG A 113 4.21 15.80 -7.90
CA ARG A 113 3.42 14.83 -7.13
C ARG A 113 1.98 15.29 -6.98
N ILE A 114 1.06 14.34 -6.85
CA ILE A 114 -0.38 14.61 -6.64
C ILE A 114 -0.75 14.78 -5.17
N GLY A 115 0.16 14.43 -4.25
CA GLY A 115 -0.11 14.36 -2.83
C GLY A 115 1.16 14.43 -1.99
N GLN A 116 1.00 14.27 -0.68
CA GLN A 116 2.08 14.31 0.28
C GLN A 116 2.73 12.93 0.41
N LEU A 117 4.05 12.87 0.24
CA LEU A 117 4.82 11.64 0.47
C LEU A 117 5.46 11.68 1.86
N SER A 118 5.31 10.58 2.58
CA SER A 118 5.91 10.35 3.90
C SER A 118 6.56 8.98 3.96
N ALA A 119 7.49 8.82 4.91
CA ALA A 119 8.01 7.52 5.29
C ALA A 119 8.10 7.43 6.81
N ASP A 120 7.59 6.31 7.33
CA ASP A 120 7.50 6.01 8.75
C ASP A 120 7.87 4.54 9.03
N GLN A 121 7.91 4.15 10.29
CA GLN A 121 8.22 2.79 10.71
C GLN A 121 7.27 2.32 11.84
N PRO A 122 5.97 2.15 11.56
CA PRO A 122 5.05 1.56 12.52
C PRO A 122 5.43 0.09 12.73
N SER A 123 5.40 -0.37 13.99
CA SER A 123 5.59 -1.79 14.35
C SER A 123 6.84 -2.45 13.72
N ALA A 124 7.93 -1.68 13.57
CA ALA A 124 9.18 -2.08 12.93
C ALA A 124 9.15 -2.33 11.40
N GLU A 125 8.01 -2.13 10.74
CA GLU A 125 7.90 -2.20 9.28
C GLU A 125 8.13 -0.83 8.67
N VAL A 126 9.10 -0.68 7.76
CA VAL A 126 9.31 0.60 7.08
C VAL A 126 8.27 0.77 5.99
N GLN A 127 7.56 1.89 6.02
CA GLN A 127 6.47 2.17 5.09
C GLN A 127 6.71 3.49 4.37
N VAL A 128 6.26 3.57 3.12
CA VAL A 128 6.21 4.78 2.31
C VAL A 128 4.77 5.02 1.90
N SER A 129 4.24 6.19 2.22
CA SER A 129 2.84 6.52 1.95
C SER A 129 2.72 7.78 1.10
N CYS A 130 1.90 7.71 0.06
CA CYS A 130 1.38 8.88 -0.65
C CYS A 130 -0.04 9.14 -0.17
N THR A 131 -0.27 10.31 0.43
CA THR A 131 -1.61 10.76 0.83
C THR A 131 -2.09 11.86 -0.11
N VAL A 132 -3.22 11.64 -0.74
CA VAL A 132 -3.90 12.58 -1.63
C VAL A 132 -5.10 13.11 -0.89
N ALA A 133 -5.10 14.42 -0.62
CA ALA A 133 -6.25 15.06 -0.01
C ALA A 133 -7.47 14.94 -0.93
N ALA A 134 -8.67 14.88 -0.35
CA ALA A 134 -9.89 15.12 -1.09
C ALA A 134 -9.73 16.43 -1.87
N THR A 135 -9.95 16.40 -3.17
CA THR A 135 -10.10 17.64 -3.93
C THR A 135 -11.39 18.25 -3.45
N GLY A 136 -11.30 19.20 -2.52
CA GLY A 136 -12.46 19.95 -2.06
C GLY A 136 -13.20 20.46 -3.29
N GLN A 137 -14.40 19.94 -3.54
CA GLN A 137 -15.32 20.62 -4.41
C GLN A 137 -15.70 21.91 -3.68
N GLY A 138 -15.03 23.00 -4.05
CA GLY A 138 -15.58 24.33 -3.86
C GLY A 138 -16.82 24.53 -4.72
#